data_AF-A0A3M6V3Z0-F1
#
_entry.id   AF-A0A3M6V3Z0-F1
#
_cell.length_a   1.000
_cell.length_b   1.000
_cell.length_c   1.000
_cell.angle_alpha   90.00
_cell.angle_beta   90.00
_cell.angle_gamma   90.00
#
_symmetry.space_group_name_H-M   'P 1'
#
loop_
_entity.id
_entity.type
_entity.pdbx_description
1 polymer ?
#
loop_
_entity_poly.entity_id
_entity_poly.type
_entity_poly.pdbx_seq_one_letter_code
_entity_poly.pdbx_strand_id
1 'polypeptide(L)'
;MGGFYQDEMGQYGCKICSTGTYVPEEQHPGKSPNDCRACPYGTRTNETAGYRACRCLHKFYRLNRFGPCKSCPYHGMNCEDDTAILAPNYFWKWNSSEKMEFYLSFVHNIHITTAKYNKTFSIFEGQLPKPLKCPYPDSCKGGINSKCNTGYQGTLCAACS
;
A
#
# COMPACT_ATOMS: atom_id res chain seq x y z
N MET A 1 10.57 2.33 -11.48
CA MET A 1 10.17 1.02 -12.04
C MET A 1 10.88 -0.04 -11.24
N GLY A 2 10.14 -0.92 -10.55
CA GLY A 2 10.74 -1.87 -9.62
C GLY A 2 11.12 -3.22 -10.22
N GLY A 3 10.69 -3.58 -11.43
CA GLY A 3 10.92 -4.92 -12.00
C GLY A 3 11.73 -4.90 -13.30
N PHE A 4 12.45 -3.81 -13.57
CA PHE A 4 13.09 -3.59 -14.85
C PHE A 4 14.49 -3.00 -14.68
N TYR A 5 15.40 -3.36 -15.58
CA TYR A 5 16.76 -2.81 -15.67
C TYR A 5 17.15 -2.56 -17.13
N GLN A 6 18.19 -1.74 -17.33
CA GLN A 6 18.77 -1.47 -18.64
C GLN A 6 20.30 -1.45 -18.53
N ASP A 7 20.97 -2.37 -19.21
CA ASP A 7 22.41 -2.59 -19.19
C ASP A 7 23.12 -2.13 -20.47
N GLU A 8 22.39 -1.77 -21.51
CA GLU A 8 22.93 -1.33 -22.80
C GLU A 8 22.44 0.07 -23.22
N MET A 9 23.37 0.88 -23.75
CA MET A 9 23.04 2.17 -24.33
C MET A 9 22.27 2.00 -25.65
N GLY A 10 21.17 2.74 -25.84
CA GLY A 10 20.35 2.66 -27.05
C GLY A 10 19.39 1.46 -27.10
N GLN A 11 19.27 0.70 -26.01
CA GLN A 11 18.32 -0.41 -25.91
C GLN A 11 16.87 0.09 -26.09
N TYR A 12 16.12 -0.57 -26.97
CA TYR A 12 14.75 -0.17 -27.35
C TYR A 12 13.72 -0.31 -26.21
N GLY A 13 14.00 -1.10 -25.19
CA GLY A 13 13.13 -1.23 -24.01
C GLY A 13 13.81 -1.97 -22.86
N CYS A 14 13.37 -1.72 -21.62
CA CYS A 14 14.00 -2.29 -20.43
C CYS A 14 13.86 -3.81 -20.36
N LYS A 15 14.93 -4.50 -19.93
CA LYS A 15 14.90 -5.93 -19.58
C LYS A 15 14.14 -6.12 -18.27
N ILE A 16 13.50 -7.27 -18.11
CA ILE A 16 12.67 -7.62 -16.95
C ILE A 16 13.54 -8.38 -15.95
N CYS A 17 13.45 -8.02 -14.66
CA CYS A 17 14.08 -8.79 -13.59
C CYS A 17 13.47 -10.20 -13.49
N SER A 18 14.28 -11.20 -13.15
CA SER A 18 13.83 -12.58 -12.96
C SER A 18 12.67 -12.66 -11.95
N THR A 19 11.82 -13.68 -12.09
CA THR A 19 10.73 -13.96 -11.15
C THR A 19 11.24 -13.98 -9.71
N GLY A 20 10.51 -13.34 -8.80
CA GLY A 20 10.92 -13.24 -7.40
C GLY A 20 12.04 -12.22 -7.12
N THR A 21 12.34 -11.34 -8.09
CA THR A 21 13.30 -10.25 -7.91
C THR A 21 12.75 -8.89 -8.34
N TYR A 22 13.34 -7.83 -7.80
CA TYR A 22 12.98 -6.44 -8.06
C TYR A 22 14.19 -5.52 -7.83
N VAL A 23 14.20 -4.37 -8.50
CA VAL A 23 15.10 -3.25 -8.25
C VAL A 23 14.54 -2.40 -7.10
N PRO A 24 15.26 -2.30 -5.97
CA PRO A 24 14.86 -1.46 -4.85
C PRO A 24 15.09 0.03 -5.16
N GLU A 25 14.51 0.92 -4.36
CA GLU A 25 14.51 2.36 -4.64
C GLU A 25 15.92 2.96 -4.66
N GLU A 26 16.83 2.44 -3.84
CA GLU A 26 18.22 2.90 -3.74
C GLU A 26 19.05 2.56 -4.99
N GLN A 27 18.61 1.58 -5.77
CA GLN A 27 19.24 1.17 -7.02
C GLN A 27 18.43 1.64 -8.25
N HIS A 28 17.45 2.52 -8.06
CA HIS A 28 16.62 3.00 -9.15
C HIS A 28 17.31 4.14 -9.95
N PRO A 29 17.28 4.12 -11.29
CA PRO A 29 16.84 3.04 -12.17
C PRO A 29 17.86 1.89 -12.23
N GLY A 30 17.39 0.65 -12.35
CA GLY A 30 18.27 -0.51 -12.46
C GLY A 30 19.11 -0.46 -13.73
N LYS A 31 20.43 -0.66 -13.59
CA LYS A 31 21.42 -0.53 -14.66
C LYS A 31 22.04 -1.86 -15.06
N SER A 32 21.74 -2.92 -14.31
CA SER A 32 22.27 -4.25 -14.55
C SER A 32 21.34 -5.31 -13.97
N PRO A 33 21.47 -6.58 -14.39
CA PRO A 33 20.78 -7.70 -13.74
C PRO A 33 21.08 -7.82 -12.24
N ASN A 34 22.27 -7.38 -11.81
CA ASN A 34 22.70 -7.45 -10.41
C ASN A 34 21.98 -6.43 -9.50
N ASP A 35 21.28 -5.45 -10.08
CA ASP A 35 20.41 -4.54 -9.35
C ASP A 35 19.05 -5.17 -9.02
N CYS A 36 18.71 -6.30 -9.64
CA CYS A 36 17.53 -7.09 -9.30
C CYS A 36 17.82 -7.91 -8.03
N ARG A 37 17.27 -7.47 -6.90
CA ARG A 37 17.38 -8.15 -5.60
C ARG A 37 16.18 -9.04 -5.34
N ALA A 38 16.36 -10.03 -4.47
CA ALA A 38 15.26 -10.90 -4.03
C ALA A 38 14.12 -10.08 -3.40
N CYS A 39 12.87 -10.48 -3.69
CA CYS A 39 11.69 -9.87 -3.10
C CYS A 39 11.74 -9.92 -1.56
N PRO A 40 11.33 -8.84 -0.86
CA PRO A 40 11.43 -8.76 0.59
C PRO A 40 10.36 -9.61 1.30
N TYR A 41 10.51 -9.77 2.62
CA TYR A 41 9.53 -10.50 3.43
C TYR A 41 8.10 -9.98 3.25
N GLY A 42 7.14 -10.91 3.27
CA GLY A 42 5.71 -10.59 3.12
C GLY A 42 5.26 -10.35 1.68
N THR A 43 6.12 -10.60 0.68
CA THR A 43 5.80 -10.47 -0.74
C THR A 43 5.80 -11.82 -1.47
N ARG A 44 5.19 -11.85 -2.65
CA ARG A 44 5.16 -12.99 -3.56
C ARG A 44 6.48 -13.10 -4.32
N THR A 45 7.02 -14.32 -4.37
CA THR A 45 8.27 -14.64 -5.07
C THR A 45 8.06 -15.42 -6.37
N ASN A 46 6.81 -15.73 -6.72
CA ASN A 46 6.44 -16.52 -7.89
C ASN A 46 5.94 -15.67 -9.07
N GLU A 47 6.01 -14.34 -8.97
CA GLU A 47 5.64 -13.40 -10.03
C GLU A 47 6.75 -12.36 -10.26
N THR A 48 6.73 -11.69 -11.41
CA THR A 48 7.61 -10.55 -11.70
C THR A 48 7.10 -9.28 -11.02
N ALA A 49 8.00 -8.43 -10.50
CA ALA A 49 7.63 -7.23 -9.76
C ALA A 49 6.91 -6.13 -10.60
N GLY A 50 7.16 -6.09 -11.91
CA GLY A 50 6.55 -5.12 -12.81
C GLY A 50 6.97 -3.67 -12.50
N TYR A 51 6.04 -2.70 -12.56
CA TYR A 51 6.40 -1.28 -12.37
C TYR A 51 6.61 -0.86 -10.91
N ARG A 52 6.30 -1.75 -9.96
CA ARG A 52 6.40 -1.59 -8.50
C ARG A 52 7.34 -2.65 -7.92
N ALA A 53 7.55 -2.69 -6.60
CA ALA A 53 8.18 -3.86 -5.98
C ALA A 53 7.21 -5.04 -5.96
N CYS A 54 7.73 -6.22 -5.63
CA CYS A 54 6.97 -7.46 -5.53
C CYS A 54 5.66 -7.26 -4.75
N ARG A 55 4.58 -7.91 -5.21
CA ARG A 55 3.24 -7.79 -4.62
C ARG A 55 3.23 -8.40 -3.22
N CYS A 56 2.53 -7.79 -2.28
CA CYS A 56 2.30 -8.38 -0.97
C CYS A 56 1.56 -9.73 -1.05
N LEU A 57 1.83 -10.61 -0.08
CA LEU A 57 1.03 -11.81 0.15
C LEU A 57 -0.40 -11.43 0.58
N HIS A 58 -1.33 -12.39 0.51
CA HIS A 58 -2.66 -12.19 1.08
C HIS A 58 -2.54 -11.92 2.60
N LYS A 59 -3.37 -11.01 3.14
CA LYS A 59 -3.23 -10.48 4.51
C LYS A 59 -1.91 -9.79 4.80
N PHE A 60 -1.28 -9.17 3.80
CA PHE A 60 -0.13 -8.28 3.97
C PHE A 60 -0.38 -6.95 3.27
N TYR A 61 0.21 -5.88 3.80
CA TYR A 61 0.13 -4.52 3.24
C TYR A 61 1.50 -3.83 3.32
N ARG A 62 1.68 -2.73 2.60
CA ARG A 62 2.91 -1.92 2.70
C ARG A 62 2.60 -0.43 2.80
N LEU A 63 3.57 0.31 3.33
CA LEU A 63 3.55 1.78 3.43
C LEU A 63 4.67 2.42 2.61
N ASN A 64 5.45 1.62 1.90
CA ASN A 64 6.42 2.08 0.92
C ASN A 64 6.20 1.24 -0.34
N ARG A 65 5.97 1.91 -1.47
CA ARG A 65 5.71 1.28 -2.78
C ARG A 65 6.80 0.30 -3.23
N PHE A 66 8.06 0.56 -2.85
CA PHE A 66 9.22 -0.29 -3.15
C PHE A 66 9.76 -1.05 -1.93
N GLY A 67 9.11 -0.89 -0.77
CA GLY A 67 9.53 -1.50 0.49
C GLY A 67 8.88 -2.86 0.79
N PRO A 68 9.20 -3.43 1.97
CA PRO A 68 8.66 -4.70 2.44
C PRO A 68 7.17 -4.59 2.80
N CYS A 69 6.52 -5.75 2.90
CA CYS A 69 5.15 -5.85 3.39
C CYS A 69 5.11 -6.26 4.87
N LYS A 70 4.10 -5.76 5.57
CA LYS A 70 3.79 -6.04 6.97
C LYS A 70 2.56 -6.94 7.04
N SER A 71 2.53 -7.83 8.03
CA SER A 71 1.37 -8.68 8.29
C SER A 71 0.17 -7.82 8.70
N CYS A 72 -0.99 -8.11 8.14
CA CYS A 72 -2.24 -7.48 8.54
C CYS A 72 -2.61 -7.91 9.97
N PRO A 73 -3.12 -6.99 10.81
CA PRO A 73 -3.74 -7.37 12.07
C PRO A 73 -4.88 -8.37 11.86
N TYR A 74 -5.07 -9.25 12.85
CA TYR A 74 -6.11 -10.30 12.78
C TYR A 74 -7.53 -9.71 12.67
N HIS A 75 -7.76 -8.51 13.20
CA HIS A 75 -9.03 -7.80 13.14
C HIS A 75 -8.85 -6.31 12.85
N GLY A 76 -9.92 -5.69 12.34
CA GLY A 76 -10.05 -4.24 12.19
C GLY A 76 -9.63 -3.68 10.84
N MET A 77 -8.88 -4.44 10.04
CA MET A 77 -8.50 -4.05 8.69
C MET A 77 -8.58 -5.23 7.72
N ASN A 78 -8.86 -4.91 6.47
CA ASN A 78 -8.73 -5.78 5.31
C ASN A 78 -7.46 -5.36 4.57
N CYS A 79 -6.47 -6.25 4.52
CA CYS A 79 -5.23 -6.01 3.80
C CYS A 79 -5.15 -6.85 2.53
N GLU A 80 -5.34 -6.18 1.40
CA GLU A 80 -5.42 -6.78 0.07
C GLU A 80 -4.76 -5.84 -0.95
N ASP A 81 -4.21 -6.42 -2.01
CA ASP A 81 -3.52 -5.70 -3.10
C ASP A 81 -2.55 -4.61 -2.60
N ASP A 82 -1.72 -4.99 -1.62
CA ASP A 82 -0.67 -4.17 -1.01
C ASP A 82 -1.14 -3.04 -0.09
N THR A 83 -2.45 -2.90 0.12
CA THR A 83 -3.05 -1.81 0.90
C THR A 83 -3.70 -2.33 2.17
N ALA A 84 -3.86 -1.46 3.17
CA ALA A 84 -4.65 -1.74 4.35
C ALA A 84 -5.86 -0.79 4.39
N ILE A 85 -7.05 -1.36 4.33
CA ILE A 85 -8.31 -0.62 4.37
C ILE A 85 -9.06 -1.04 5.62
N LEU A 86 -9.65 -0.08 6.32
CA LEU A 86 -10.40 -0.36 7.54
C LEU A 86 -11.62 -1.24 7.23
N ALA A 87 -11.79 -2.31 8.02
CA ALA A 87 -12.92 -3.22 7.87
C ALA A 87 -14.24 -2.54 8.33
N PRO A 88 -15.41 -3.02 7.86
CA PRO A 88 -16.71 -2.59 8.39
C PRO A 88 -16.76 -2.76 9.92
N ASN A 89 -17.54 -1.93 10.61
CA ASN A 89 -17.65 -1.90 12.08
C ASN A 89 -16.41 -1.41 12.85
N TYR A 90 -15.42 -0.87 12.14
CA TYR A 90 -14.26 -0.21 12.73
C TYR A 90 -14.15 1.26 12.31
N PHE A 91 -13.41 2.02 13.10
CA PHE A 91 -13.15 3.45 12.94
C PHE A 91 -11.65 3.75 13.14
N TRP A 92 -11.08 4.59 12.28
CA TRP A 92 -9.77 5.19 12.48
C TRP A 92 -9.92 6.60 13.03
N LYS A 93 -9.30 6.84 14.18
CA LYS A 93 -9.08 8.19 14.70
C LYS A 93 -7.75 8.71 14.18
N TRP A 94 -7.80 9.40 13.04
CA TRP A 94 -6.65 10.10 12.50
C TRP A 94 -6.29 11.29 13.41
N ASN A 95 -4.99 11.54 13.58
CA ASN A 95 -4.48 12.69 14.32
C ASN A 95 -4.40 13.96 13.45
N SER A 96 -4.46 13.81 12.13
CA SER A 96 -4.43 14.90 11.16
C SER A 96 -5.21 14.49 9.90
N SER A 97 -6.08 15.39 9.43
CA SER A 97 -6.79 15.23 8.16
C SER A 97 -5.82 15.14 6.98
N GLU A 98 -4.71 15.88 7.02
CA GLU A 98 -3.66 15.83 5.99
C GLU A 98 -3.02 14.45 5.92
N LYS A 99 -2.74 13.80 7.06
CA LYS A 99 -2.21 12.42 7.08
C LYS A 99 -3.20 11.42 6.49
N MET A 100 -4.50 11.58 6.77
CA MET A 100 -5.54 10.75 6.18
C MET A 100 -5.61 10.94 4.65
N GLU A 101 -5.61 12.18 4.17
CA GLU A 101 -5.63 12.52 2.75
C GLU A 101 -4.38 12.06 2.02
N PHE A 102 -3.22 12.16 2.67
CA PHE A 102 -1.98 11.61 2.16
C PHE A 102 -2.06 10.08 2.06
N TYR A 103 -2.63 9.38 3.06
CA TYR A 103 -2.80 7.93 2.97
C TYR A 103 -3.78 7.52 1.87
N LEU A 104 -4.88 8.26 1.68
CA LEU A 104 -5.78 8.09 0.54
C LEU A 104 -5.03 8.20 -0.80
N SER A 105 -4.19 9.22 -0.93
CA SER A 105 -3.38 9.46 -2.12
C SER A 105 -2.34 8.37 -2.35
N PHE A 106 -1.70 7.90 -1.28
CA PHE A 106 -0.77 6.77 -1.29
C PHE A 106 -1.46 5.47 -1.76
N VAL A 107 -2.64 5.15 -1.23
CA VAL A 107 -3.41 3.96 -1.63
C VAL A 107 -3.75 4.00 -3.11
N HIS A 108 -4.24 5.14 -3.61
CA HIS A 108 -4.50 5.30 -5.04
C HIS A 108 -3.21 5.13 -5.87
N ASN A 109 -2.11 5.72 -5.40
CA ASN A 109 -0.83 5.67 -6.07
C ASN A 109 -0.22 4.25 -6.13
N ILE A 110 -0.43 3.41 -5.11
CA ILE A 110 0.03 2.01 -5.08
C ILE A 110 -0.51 1.21 -6.28
N HIS A 111 -1.77 1.45 -6.66
CA HIS A 111 -2.44 0.70 -7.73
C HIS A 111 -2.06 1.17 -9.14
N ILE A 112 -1.27 2.24 -9.28
CA ILE A 112 -0.73 2.65 -10.58
C ILE A 112 0.31 1.62 -11.04
N THR A 113 0.02 0.90 -12.12
CA THR A 113 0.88 -0.15 -12.69
C THR A 113 1.77 0.36 -13.82
N THR A 114 2.08 1.65 -13.86
CA THR A 114 2.93 2.26 -14.90
C THR A 114 4.09 3.05 -14.27
N ALA A 115 5.01 3.52 -15.10
CA ALA A 115 6.08 4.43 -14.66
C ALA A 115 5.59 5.81 -14.22
N LYS A 116 4.34 6.19 -14.53
CA LYS A 116 3.77 7.53 -14.29
C LYS A 116 3.12 7.69 -12.91
N TYR A 117 3.55 6.91 -11.93
CA TYR A 117 3.05 7.06 -10.56
C TYR A 117 3.57 8.37 -9.94
N ASN A 118 2.86 8.90 -8.96
CA ASN A 118 3.25 10.10 -8.25
C ASN A 118 4.33 9.76 -7.21
N LYS A 119 5.53 10.31 -7.38
CA LYS A 119 6.67 10.09 -6.47
C LYS A 119 6.45 10.68 -5.08
N THR A 120 5.64 11.73 -4.95
CA THR A 120 5.33 12.34 -3.64
C THR A 120 4.56 11.37 -2.74
N PHE A 121 3.71 10.52 -3.33
CA PHE A 121 2.89 9.55 -2.60
C PHE A 121 3.43 8.12 -2.73
N SER A 122 4.73 7.94 -2.95
CA SER A 122 5.35 6.61 -3.03
C SER A 122 5.60 5.99 -1.66
N ILE A 123 5.68 6.81 -0.62
CA ILE A 123 5.95 6.41 0.76
C ILE A 123 4.97 7.13 1.69
N PHE A 124 4.27 6.36 2.52
CA PHE A 124 3.51 6.86 3.65
C PHE A 124 4.39 6.77 4.90
N GLU A 125 4.85 7.92 5.37
CA GLU A 125 5.68 8.01 6.58
C GLU A 125 4.86 7.83 7.87
N GLY A 126 5.36 6.99 8.77
CA GLY A 126 4.77 6.75 10.08
C GLY A 126 3.94 5.47 10.18
N GLN A 127 2.86 5.53 10.97
CA GLN A 127 2.02 4.38 11.31
C GLN A 127 0.55 4.69 11.07
N LEU A 128 -0.18 3.67 10.61
CA LEU A 128 -1.64 3.76 10.53
C LEU A 128 -2.23 3.81 11.94
N PRO A 129 -3.32 4.57 12.17
CA PRO A 129 -4.02 4.56 13.44
C PRO A 129 -4.47 3.14 13.81
N LYS A 130 -4.55 2.86 15.11
CA LYS A 130 -5.11 1.59 15.58
C LYS A 130 -6.60 1.53 15.21
N PRO A 131 -7.09 0.44 14.58
CA PRO A 131 -8.52 0.25 14.35
C PRO A 131 -9.28 0.20 15.67
N LEU A 132 -10.32 1.03 15.81
CA LEU A 132 -11.21 1.06 16.96
C LEU A 132 -12.54 0.42 16.58
N LYS A 133 -13.04 -0.52 17.38
CA LYS A 133 -14.37 -1.10 17.12
C LYS A 133 -15.44 -0.07 17.47
N CYS A 134 -16.45 0.06 16.61
CA CYS A 134 -17.55 0.98 16.86
C CYS A 134 -18.50 0.44 17.93
N PRO A 135 -19.12 1.32 18.74
CA PRO A 135 -19.96 0.92 19.86
C PRO A 135 -21.26 0.26 19.40
N TYR A 136 -21.83 0.73 18.29
CA TYR A 136 -23.05 0.18 17.71
C TYR A 136 -22.71 -0.66 16.47
N PRO A 137 -23.28 -1.87 16.33
CA PRO A 137 -23.18 -2.62 15.09
C PRO A 137 -23.70 -1.80 13.90
N ASP A 138 -22.99 -1.88 12.79
CA ASP A 138 -23.28 -1.25 11.51
C ASP A 138 -23.31 0.28 11.49
N SER A 139 -22.87 0.94 12.56
CA SER A 139 -22.72 2.40 12.59
C SER A 139 -21.53 2.88 11.76
N CYS A 140 -20.50 2.05 11.62
CA CYS A 140 -19.28 2.38 10.87
C CYS A 140 -19.17 1.57 9.59
N LYS A 141 -19.09 2.27 8.45
CA LYS A 141 -18.89 1.63 7.14
C LYS A 141 -17.47 1.09 6.97
N GLY A 142 -16.53 1.52 7.81
CA GLY A 142 -15.10 1.27 7.61
C GLY A 142 -14.52 2.21 6.55
N GLY A 143 -13.58 1.69 5.75
CA GLY A 143 -12.87 2.47 4.74
C GLY A 143 -11.87 3.47 5.34
N ILE A 144 -11.06 4.10 4.47
CA ILE A 144 -9.94 4.96 4.91
C ILE A 144 -10.42 6.20 5.69
N ASN A 145 -11.56 6.76 5.28
CA ASN A 145 -12.16 7.95 5.89
C ASN A 145 -13.11 7.66 7.05
N SER A 146 -13.27 6.39 7.46
CA SER A 146 -14.11 6.00 8.59
C SER A 146 -15.54 6.55 8.51
N LYS A 147 -16.14 6.48 7.32
CA LYS A 147 -17.49 7.01 7.09
C LYS A 147 -18.52 6.32 7.99
N CYS A 148 -19.40 7.13 8.57
CA CYS A 148 -20.56 6.64 9.32
C CYS A 148 -21.69 6.19 8.40
N ASN A 149 -22.51 5.29 8.91
CA ASN A 149 -23.76 4.89 8.28
C ASN A 149 -24.84 5.96 8.47
N THR A 150 -25.86 5.93 7.62
CA THR A 150 -26.96 6.91 7.67
C THR A 150 -27.61 6.89 9.06
N GLY A 151 -27.83 8.06 9.65
CA GLY A 151 -28.35 8.19 11.02
C GLY A 151 -27.28 8.29 12.11
N TYR A 152 -26.00 8.06 11.78
CA TYR A 152 -24.88 8.14 12.73
C TYR A 152 -23.87 9.22 12.34
N GLN A 153 -23.31 9.90 13.35
CA GLN A 153 -22.27 10.91 13.19
C GLN A 153 -21.28 10.93 14.36
N GLY A 154 -20.27 11.80 14.24
CA GLY A 154 -19.25 12.02 15.27
C GLY A 154 -18.17 10.94 15.33
N THR A 155 -17.32 11.03 16.35
CA THR A 155 -16.23 10.06 16.56
C THR A 155 -16.81 8.69 16.88
N LEU A 156 -16.26 7.63 16.26
CA LEU A 156 -16.78 6.26 16.34
C LEU A 156 -18.23 6.08 15.85
N CYS A 157 -18.80 7.08 15.16
CA CYS A 157 -20.21 7.05 14.74
C CYS A 157 -21.15 6.76 15.93
N ALA A 158 -20.84 7.37 17.08
CA ALA A 158 -21.49 7.09 18.36
C ALA A 158 -22.67 8.03 18.67
N ALA A 159 -22.88 9.08 17.87
CA ALA A 159 -24.00 10.02 18.02
C ALA A 159 -25.00 9.87 16.87
N CYS A 160 -26.24 10.30 17.08
CA CYS A 160 -27.26 10.37 16.02
C CYS A 160 -27.05 11.63 15.17
N SER A 161 -27.25 11.51 13.85
CA SER A 161 -27.13 12.60 12.87
C SER A 161 -28.24 13.64 12.98
#